data_AF-A0A420VE50-F1
#
_entry.id   AF-A0A420VE50-F1
#
_cell.length_a   1.000
_cell.length_b   1.000
_cell.length_c   1.000
_cell.angle_alpha   90.00
_cell.angle_beta   90.00
_cell.angle_gamma   90.00
#
_symmetry.space_group_name_H-M   'P 1'
#
loop_
_entity.id
_entity.type
_entity.pdbx_description
1 polymer ?
#
loop_
_entity_poly.entity_id
_entity_poly.type
_entity_poly.pdbx_seq_one_letter_code
_entity_poly.pdbx_strand_id
1 'polypeptide(L)' 'MKNKEMLEIREDVLLRQMYETGELTAEEFLERLFSTEEADKRRRSIVKRNERIRQLDNVNGEECDTL' A
#
# COMPACT_ATOMS: atom_id res chain seq x y z
N MET A 1 -7.52 32.00 17.29
CA MET A 1 -6.98 32.30 15.95
C MET A 1 -5.56 31.74 15.84
N LYS A 2 -5.35 30.78 14.94
CA LYS A 2 -4.21 30.71 14.00
C LYS A 2 -4.27 29.35 13.31
N ASN A 3 -4.92 29.34 12.15
CA ASN A 3 -4.90 28.27 11.18
C ASN A 3 -3.44 27.84 10.97
N LYS A 4 -3.10 26.65 11.45
CA LYS A 4 -1.90 25.93 11.04
C LYS A 4 -2.20 25.23 9.70
N GLU A 5 -2.75 25.99 8.75
CA GLU A 5 -2.81 25.62 7.34
C GLU A 5 -1.41 25.88 6.76
N MET A 6 -0.41 25.16 7.27
CA MET A 6 0.81 24.98 6.48
C MET A 6 0.39 24.06 5.35
N LEU A 7 0.42 24.61 4.13
CA LEU A 7 0.50 23.84 2.91
C LEU A 7 1.72 22.91 3.02
N GLU A 8 1.58 21.77 3.69
CA GLU A 8 2.22 20.56 3.20
C GLU A 8 1.58 20.35 1.84
N ILE A 9 2.26 20.82 0.80
CA ILE A 9 1.90 20.47 -0.57
C ILE A 9 1.86 18.96 -0.55
N ARG A 10 0.65 18.39 -0.60
CA ARG A 10 0.51 16.95 -0.44
C ARG A 10 1.25 16.31 -1.59
N GLU A 11 2.30 15.58 -1.25
CA GLU A 11 3.25 15.01 -2.21
C GLU A 11 2.53 14.10 -3.22
N ASP A 12 1.43 13.47 -2.79
CA ASP A 12 0.56 12.67 -3.65
C ASP A 12 -0.15 13.48 -4.76
N VAL A 13 -0.53 14.73 -4.49
CA VAL A 13 -1.13 15.64 -5.48
C VAL A 13 -0.10 16.04 -6.52
N LEU A 14 1.14 16.35 -6.11
CA LEU A 14 2.23 16.66 -7.03
C LEU A 14 2.59 15.47 -7.92
N LEU A 15 2.75 14.28 -7.32
CA LEU A 15 3.03 13.05 -8.06
C LEU A 15 1.93 12.75 -9.08
N ARG A 16 0.66 13.00 -8.73
CA ARG A 16 -0.46 12.82 -9.64
C ARG A 16 -0.43 13.79 -10.81
N GLN A 17 -0.10 15.06 -10.58
CA GLN A 17 0.06 16.04 -11.64
C GLN A 17 1.19 15.66 -12.60
N MET A 18 2.35 15.25 -12.07
CA MET A 18 3.49 14.80 -12.90
C MET A 18 3.16 13.56 -13.73
N TYR A 19 2.34 12.65 -13.22
CA TYR A 19 1.83 11.52 -14.00
C TYR A 19 0.87 11.99 -15.12
N GLU A 20 -0.06 12.89 -14.82
CA GLU A 20 -1.02 13.43 -15.81
C GLU A 20 -0.35 14.27 -16.90
N THR A 21 0.75 14.96 -16.60
CA THR A 21 1.54 15.71 -17.59
C THR A 21 2.49 14.81 -18.40
N GLY A 22 2.64 13.53 -18.02
CA GLY A 22 3.55 12.59 -18.66
C GLY A 22 5.02 12.74 -18.25
N GLU A 23 5.30 13.52 -17.20
CA GLU A 23 6.63 13.64 -16.59
C GLU A 23 7.04 12.38 -15.80
N LEU A 24 6.06 11.60 -15.35
CA LEU A 24 6.27 10.28 -14.74
C LEU A 24 5.58 9.21 -15.57
N THR A 25 6.26 8.08 -15.76
CA THR A 25 5.61 6.85 -16.19
C THR A 25 4.71 6.30 -15.08
N ALA A 26 3.79 5.39 -15.43
CA ALA A 26 2.92 4.74 -14.45
C ALA A 26 3.72 3.99 -13.37
N GLU A 27 4.84 3.36 -13.74
CA GLU A 27 5.72 2.65 -12.81
C GLU A 27 6.41 3.61 -11.84
N GLU A 28 6.99 4.71 -12.33
CA GLU A 28 7.64 5.71 -11.47
C GLU A 28 6.65 6.42 -10.55
N PHE A 29 5.43 6.68 -11.03
CA PHE A 29 4.37 7.24 -10.20
C PHE A 29 4.01 6.33 -9.03
N LEU A 30 3.79 5.03 -9.31
CA LEU A 30 3.48 4.05 -8.28
C LEU A 30 4.64 3.85 -7.30
N GLU A 31 5.87 3.77 -7.81
CA GLU A 31 7.05 3.64 -6.97
C GLU A 31 7.18 4.81 -6.01
N ARG A 32 7.04 6.05 -6.48
CA ARG A 32 7.13 7.24 -5.62
C ARG A 32 5.94 7.39 -4.67
N LEU A 33 4.73 7.02 -5.11
CA LEU A 33 3.53 7.10 -4.27
C LEU A 33 3.58 6.10 -3.10
N PHE A 34 4.22 4.95 -3.30
CA PHE A 34 4.30 3.86 -2.33
C PHE A 34 5.72 3.61 -1.77
N SER A 35 6.71 4.47 -2.06
CA SER A 35 8.07 4.37 -1.52
C SER A 35 8.20 4.89 -0.09
N THR A 36 7.16 5.51 0.46
CA THR A 36 7.18 6.04 1.81
C THR A 36 7.35 4.93 2.84
N GLU A 37 8.03 5.23 3.94
CA GLU A 37 8.22 4.29 5.06
C GLU A 37 6.86 3.76 5.59
N GLU A 38 5.82 4.60 5.51
CA GLU A 38 4.46 4.24 5.90
C GLU A 38 3.82 3.23 4.93
N ALA A 39 3.99 3.41 3.62
CA ALA A 39 3.53 2.44 2.62
C ALA A 39 4.23 1.09 2.78
N ASP A 40 5.55 1.09 3.06
CA ASP A 40 6.29 -0.15 3.32
C ASP A 40 5.87 -0.81 4.66
N LYS A 41 5.55 -0.04 5.70
CA LYS A 41 4.94 -0.56 6.95
C LYS A 41 3.59 -1.22 6.67
N ARG A 42 2.71 -0.60 5.87
CA ARG A 42 1.40 -1.16 5.50
C ARG A 42 1.56 -2.43 4.67
N ARG A 43 2.46 -2.44 3.68
CA ARG A 43 2.80 -3.62 2.87
C ARG A 43 3.24 -4.80 3.74
N ARG A 44 4.18 -4.59 4.67
CA ARG A 44 4.64 -5.63 5.61
C ARG A 44 3.52 -6.18 6.49
N SER A 45 2.61 -5.31 6.94
CA SER A 45 1.46 -5.72 7.75
C SER A 45 0.51 -6.64 6.98
N ILE A 46 0.21 -6.29 5.72
CA ILE A 46 -0.62 -7.12 4.83
C ILE A 46 0.03 -8.47 4.56
N VAL A 47 1.33 -8.50 4.25
CA VAL A 47 2.08 -9.74 4.03
C VAL A 47 2.00 -10.66 5.25
N LYS A 48 2.31 -10.14 6.45
CA LYS A 48 2.22 -10.92 7.70
C LYS A 48 0.81 -11.45 7.97
N ARG A 49 -0.22 -10.66 7.65
CA ARG A 49 -1.62 -11.10 7.79
C ARG A 49 -1.93 -12.25 6.83
N ASN A 50 -1.49 -12.16 5.58
CA ASN A 50 -1.72 -13.19 4.57
C ASN A 50 -0.95 -14.49 4.90
N GLU A 51 0.27 -14.38 5.43
CA GLU A 51 1.04 -15.54 5.94
C GLU A 51 0.28 -16.25 7.06
N ARG A 52 -0.31 -15.51 8.01
CA ARG A 52 -1.10 -16.08 9.10
C ARG A 52 -2.36 -16.78 8.59
N ILE A 53 -3.06 -16.19 7.61
CA ILE A 53 -4.24 -16.82 6.99
C ILE A 53 -3.84 -18.14 6.35
N ARG A 54 -2.77 -18.17 5.55
CA ARG A 54 -2.27 -19.41 4.93
C ARG A 54 -1.85 -20.47 5.96
N GLN A 55 -1.28 -20.06 7.08
CA GLN A 55 -0.96 -20.98 8.17
C GLN A 55 -2.23 -21.54 8.82
N LEU A 56 -3.27 -20.74 9.02
CA LEU A 56 -4.55 -21.21 9.55
C LEU A 56 -5.27 -22.16 8.58
N ASP A 57 -5.21 -21.88 7.29
CA ASP A 57 -5.76 -22.77 6.25
C ASP A 57 -5.05 -24.14 6.26
N ASN A 58 -3.74 -24.16 6.50
CA ASN A 58 -2.97 -25.40 6.64
C ASN A 58 -3.21 -26.14 7.97
N VAL A 59 -3.71 -25.47 9.01
CA VAL A 59 -4.01 -26.08 10.32
C VAL A 59 -5.43 -26.64 10.36
N ASN A 60 -6.35 -26.12 9.54
CA ASN A 60 -7.73 -26.61 9.44
C ASN A 60 -7.93 -27.66 8.32
N GLY A 61 -6.83 -28.19 7.76
CA GLY A 61 -6.82 -29.14 6.65
C GLY A 61 -6.90 -30.62 7.03
N GLU A 62 -7.55 -30.97 8.14
CA GLU A 62 -7.98 -32.36 8.40
C GLU A 62 -9.51 -32.47 8.25
N GLU A 63 -9.89 -33.33 7.31
CA GLU A 63 -11.23 -33.86 6.98
C GLU A 63 -12.23 -32.90 6.31
N CYS A 64 -12.11 -32.80 4.98
CA CYS A 64 -13.29 -32.72 4.13
C CYS A 64 -13.31 -33.95 3.21
N ASP A 65 -13.80 -35.08 3.76
CA ASP A 65 -14.28 -36.20 2.96
C ASP A 65 -15.36 -35.68 2.01
N THR A 66 -15.00 -35.58 0.74
CA THR A 66 -15.96 -35.38 -0.35
C THR A 66 -16.11 -36.70 -1.10
N LEU A 67 -17.19 -37.40 -0.74
CA LEU A 67 -17.92 -38.49 -1.42
C LEU A 67 -17.13 -39.62 -2.09
#